data_AF-A0A4R8MN75-F1
#
_entry.id   AF-A0A4R8MN75-F1
#
_cell.length_a   1.000
_cell.length_b   1.000
_cell.length_c   1.000
_cell.angle_alpha   90.00
_cell.angle_beta   90.00
_cell.angle_gamma   90.00
#
_symmetry.space_group_name_H-M   'P 1'
#
loop_
_entity.id
_entity.type
_entity.pdbx_description
1 polymer ?
#
loop_
_entity_poly.entity_id
_entity_poly.type
_entity_poly.pdbx_seq_one_letter_code
_entity_poly.pdbx_strand_id
1 'polypeptide(L)'
;MMNLFNKLFKNQLGNDNVFPKEGDDGIVNIENDTIICEGNHGIYSCVVNLNDLQYAYIVIGQNNLVSLFLFDYHQNYIPVNYKGFKNVYETLSSRFKFNDPVFFESINKKEKFKKVIWRKQQSPTYQILATGYNDYADGFEIQSPRKQFINWNTTYSELEKSEHVFFQKSPYNQSILKFKYPIRIGNILLNDFGSYFDNKRKDVAVLNFYTHCFDNQGTDRSYNDLKEILKRDLNLDNKNYGYERDDQKNIHFGFKGINLSICYTYDSDWQFNGGYTSLSIENRRGYPELLMDIDYEKHLIISEALVFDKKVRTPTDYKRHVRIKRRPKKISEVFNESAVIWVDRENEKIGFSSNEFAQVFRTNEIESFCVQNVLPAKGSGGAYLEIVLNNGKHNYAIFNQACSFFDAYAEQIEKLTGKKLVFAEAYHDC
;
A
#
# COMPACT_ATOMS: atom_id res chain seq x y z
N MET A 1 12.99 -68.06 16.93
CA MET A 1 13.74 -67.13 16.04
C MET A 1 12.85 -66.19 15.20
N MET A 2 11.53 -66.11 15.42
CA MET A 2 10.60 -65.29 14.62
C MET A 2 10.16 -63.98 15.31
N ASN A 3 10.64 -63.71 16.53
CA ASN A 3 10.19 -62.56 17.34
C ASN A 3 11.18 -61.38 17.38
N LEU A 4 12.41 -61.55 16.86
CA LEU A 4 13.39 -60.47 16.79
C LEU A 4 13.29 -59.68 15.47
N PHE A 5 12.91 -60.34 14.37
CA PHE A 5 12.73 -59.69 13.07
C PHE A 5 11.52 -58.73 13.04
N ASN A 6 10.41 -59.07 13.72
CA ASN A 6 9.25 -58.17 13.82
C ASN A 6 9.49 -56.95 14.71
N LYS A 7 10.48 -56.99 15.60
CA LYS A 7 10.86 -55.84 16.45
C LYS A 7 11.83 -54.88 15.76
N LEU A 8 12.64 -55.38 14.82
CA LEU A 8 13.56 -54.56 14.03
C LEU A 8 12.88 -53.84 12.86
N PHE A 9 11.81 -54.40 12.29
CA PHE A 9 11.06 -53.76 11.19
C PHE A 9 9.87 -52.88 11.62
N LYS A 10 9.49 -52.86 12.91
CA LYS A 10 8.51 -51.90 13.44
C LYS A 10 9.12 -50.57 13.90
N ASN A 11 10.44 -50.48 14.04
CA ASN A 11 11.13 -49.27 14.50
C ASN A 11 11.59 -48.33 13.36
N GLN A 12 11.09 -48.52 12.12
CA GLN A 12 11.35 -47.60 11.00
C GLN A 12 10.07 -46.99 10.39
N LEU A 13 8.91 -47.19 11.01
CA LEU A 13 7.63 -46.58 10.63
C LEU A 13 6.90 -46.18 11.91
N GLY A 14 7.21 -45.01 12.46
CA GLY A 14 6.63 -44.58 13.73
C GLY A 14 7.07 -43.20 14.17
N ASN A 15 6.92 -42.20 13.30
CA ASN A 15 6.53 -40.89 13.83
C ASN A 15 5.02 -41.01 14.03
N ASP A 16 4.58 -41.40 15.23
CA ASP A 16 3.18 -41.20 15.57
C ASP A 16 2.88 -39.70 15.40
N ASN A 17 1.79 -39.35 14.71
CA ASN A 17 1.33 -37.98 14.53
C ASN A 17 0.88 -37.40 15.89
N VAL A 18 1.86 -37.10 16.76
CA VAL A 18 1.63 -36.68 18.14
C VAL A 18 1.65 -35.17 18.21
N PHE A 19 0.50 -34.60 18.56
CA PHE A 19 0.39 -33.20 18.92
C PHE A 19 1.13 -32.92 20.23
N PRO A 20 1.74 -31.73 20.39
CA PRO A 20 2.22 -31.25 21.67
C PRO A 20 1.11 -31.24 22.72
N LYS A 21 1.50 -31.33 24.00
CA LYS A 21 0.55 -31.22 25.10
C LYS A 21 -0.04 -29.81 25.12
N GLU A 22 -1.37 -29.72 25.04
CA GLU A 22 -2.08 -28.46 25.21
C GLU A 22 -1.98 -27.96 26.66
N GLY A 23 -1.92 -26.64 26.83
CA GLY A 23 -1.86 -25.94 28.11
C GLY A 23 -2.85 -24.79 28.19
N ASP A 24 -2.77 -24.03 29.28
CA ASP A 24 -3.73 -22.95 29.62
C ASP A 24 -3.21 -21.55 29.21
N ASP A 25 -2.20 -21.48 28.33
CA ASP A 25 -1.61 -20.22 27.84
C ASP A 25 -2.51 -19.46 26.84
N GLY A 26 -3.53 -20.15 26.32
CA GLY A 26 -4.49 -19.62 25.37
C GLY A 26 -5.49 -20.69 24.93
N ILE A 27 -6.57 -20.25 24.29
CA ILE A 27 -7.66 -21.09 23.79
C ILE A 27 -7.84 -20.81 22.31
N VAL A 28 -8.12 -21.85 21.53
CA VAL A 28 -8.49 -21.73 20.13
C VAL A 28 -9.66 -22.65 19.80
N ASN A 29 -10.63 -22.12 19.07
CA ASN A 29 -11.81 -22.85 18.61
C ASN A 29 -12.25 -22.38 17.23
N ILE A 30 -13.06 -23.21 16.56
CA ILE A 30 -13.75 -22.84 15.33
C ILE A 30 -15.22 -22.62 15.68
N GLU A 31 -15.74 -21.45 15.32
CA GLU A 31 -17.16 -21.11 15.36
C GLU A 31 -17.62 -20.82 13.94
N ASN A 32 -18.47 -21.70 13.40
CA ASN A 32 -18.87 -21.69 11.99
C ASN A 32 -17.65 -21.76 11.05
N ASP A 33 -17.41 -20.71 10.27
CA ASP A 33 -16.28 -20.56 9.35
C ASP A 33 -15.19 -19.62 9.89
N THR A 34 -15.17 -19.38 11.20
CA THR A 34 -14.23 -18.46 11.84
C THR A 34 -13.43 -19.17 12.91
N ILE A 35 -12.10 -19.03 12.88
CA ILE A 35 -11.25 -19.39 14.02
C ILE A 35 -11.21 -18.20 14.96
N ILE A 36 -11.41 -18.46 16.24
CA ILE A 36 -11.20 -17.50 17.32
C ILE A 36 -10.05 -18.05 18.17
N CYS A 37 -9.02 -17.23 18.34
CA CYS A 37 -7.84 -17.53 19.16
C CYS A 37 -7.67 -16.42 20.18
N GLU A 38 -7.60 -16.78 21.46
CA GLU A 38 -7.41 -15.87 22.58
C GLU A 38 -6.19 -16.33 23.37
N GLY A 39 -5.13 -15.52 23.36
CA GLY A 39 -3.91 -15.77 24.13
C GLY A 39 -3.86 -14.94 25.41
N ASN A 40 -3.18 -15.44 26.45
CA ASN A 40 -2.89 -14.69 27.68
C ASN A 40 -2.01 -13.44 27.42
N HIS A 41 -1.33 -13.40 26.28
CA HIS A 41 -0.61 -12.25 25.77
C HIS A 41 -1.25 -11.82 24.45
N GLY A 42 -1.93 -10.68 24.42
CA GLY A 42 -2.79 -10.24 23.31
C GLY A 42 -2.15 -10.18 21.91
N ILE A 43 -0.83 -10.32 21.80
CA ILE A 43 -0.10 -10.45 20.53
C ILE A 43 -0.41 -11.75 19.76
N TYR A 44 -0.99 -12.76 20.42
CA TYR A 44 -1.37 -14.05 19.82
C TYR A 44 -2.89 -14.26 19.73
N SER A 45 -3.68 -13.21 20.02
CA SER A 45 -5.11 -13.26 19.77
C SER A 45 -5.39 -12.96 18.30
N CYS A 46 -6.21 -13.78 17.66
CA CYS A 46 -6.54 -13.60 16.25
C CYS A 46 -7.94 -14.12 15.92
N VAL A 47 -8.54 -13.53 14.88
CA VAL A 47 -9.79 -13.98 14.28
C VAL A 47 -9.50 -14.27 12.82
N VAL A 48 -9.73 -15.50 12.38
CA VAL A 48 -9.41 -15.95 11.01
C VAL A 48 -10.67 -16.36 10.29
N ASN A 49 -10.98 -15.74 9.15
CA ASN A 49 -12.08 -16.18 8.29
C ASN A 49 -11.60 -17.28 7.34
N LEU A 50 -12.13 -18.50 7.50
CA LEU A 50 -11.72 -19.67 6.73
C LEU A 50 -12.08 -19.57 5.25
N ASN A 51 -13.09 -18.78 4.88
CA ASN A 51 -13.46 -18.56 3.49
C ASN A 51 -12.45 -17.66 2.75
N ASP A 52 -11.73 -16.82 3.50
CA ASP A 52 -10.71 -15.89 2.99
C ASP A 52 -9.28 -16.44 3.10
N LEU A 53 -9.09 -17.64 3.65
CA LEU A 53 -7.78 -18.26 3.82
C LEU A 53 -7.05 -18.44 2.47
N GLN A 54 -5.81 -17.94 2.40
CA GLN A 54 -4.97 -17.98 1.19
C GLN A 54 -3.85 -19.01 1.28
N TYR A 55 -3.21 -19.13 2.44
CA TYR A 55 -2.15 -20.11 2.68
C TYR A 55 -1.94 -20.37 4.17
N ALA A 56 -1.40 -21.54 4.47
CA ALA A 56 -1.08 -22.00 5.81
C ALA A 56 0.35 -22.54 5.87
N TYR A 57 1.06 -22.21 6.95
CA TYR A 57 2.42 -22.63 7.21
C TYR A 57 2.52 -23.20 8.63
N ILE A 58 3.46 -24.12 8.83
CA ILE A 58 4.04 -24.32 10.16
C ILE A 58 5.26 -23.42 10.29
N VAL A 59 5.34 -22.70 11.42
CA VAL A 59 6.40 -21.73 11.70
C VAL A 59 6.97 -21.97 13.09
N ILE A 60 8.28 -21.88 13.22
CA ILE A 60 9.01 -21.81 14.49
C ILE A 60 9.75 -20.48 14.50
N GLY A 61 9.23 -19.54 15.30
CA GLY A 61 9.73 -18.17 15.39
C GLY A 61 11.00 -18.03 16.25
N GLN A 62 11.44 -16.79 16.50
CA GLN A 62 12.67 -16.50 17.26
C GLN A 62 12.63 -16.98 18.72
N ASN A 63 11.43 -17.13 19.30
CA ASN A 63 11.24 -17.62 20.68
C ASN A 63 11.12 -19.16 20.75
N ASN A 64 11.42 -19.87 19.66
CA ASN A 64 11.18 -21.31 19.50
C ASN A 64 9.73 -21.74 19.71
N LEU A 65 8.79 -20.78 19.65
CA LEU A 65 7.37 -21.06 19.69
C LEU A 65 6.93 -21.62 18.34
N VAL A 66 6.41 -22.84 18.36
CA VAL A 66 5.84 -23.51 17.20
C VAL A 66 4.40 -23.02 17.03
N SER A 67 4.05 -22.57 15.83
CA SER A 67 2.75 -22.04 15.52
C SER A 67 2.25 -22.50 14.15
N LEU A 68 0.93 -22.69 14.07
CA LEU A 68 0.21 -22.69 12.82
C LEU A 68 0.04 -21.23 12.38
N PHE A 69 0.67 -20.86 11.28
CA PHE A 69 0.49 -19.57 10.65
C PHE A 69 -0.61 -19.65 9.59
N LEU A 70 -1.59 -18.75 9.65
CA LEU A 70 -2.71 -18.66 8.72
C LEU A 70 -2.79 -17.25 8.14
N PHE A 71 -2.86 -17.14 6.82
CA PHE A 71 -3.03 -15.87 6.13
C PHE A 71 -4.40 -15.78 5.45
N ASP A 72 -5.25 -14.89 5.94
CA ASP A 72 -6.58 -14.55 5.41
C ASP A 72 -6.65 -13.05 5.08
N TYR A 73 -5.56 -12.52 4.51
CA TYR A 73 -5.24 -11.09 4.42
C TYR A 73 -4.74 -10.45 5.72
N HIS A 74 -4.76 -11.17 6.84
CA HIS A 74 -4.04 -10.81 8.05
C HIS A 74 -3.04 -11.90 8.42
N GLN A 75 -1.97 -11.53 9.12
CA GLN A 75 -0.99 -12.50 9.61
C GLN A 75 -1.46 -13.03 10.97
N ASN A 76 -1.83 -14.30 11.02
CA ASN A 76 -2.35 -14.94 12.22
C ASN A 76 -1.41 -16.06 12.66
N TYR A 77 -1.04 -16.09 13.94
CA TYR A 77 -0.17 -17.10 14.52
C TYR A 77 -0.91 -17.78 15.66
N ILE A 78 -1.15 -19.09 15.52
CA ILE A 78 -1.83 -19.91 16.53
C ILE A 78 -0.80 -20.88 17.13
N PRO A 79 -0.37 -20.69 18.38
CA PRO A 79 0.54 -21.60 19.04
C PRO A 79 -0.02 -23.02 19.17
N VAL A 80 0.82 -24.02 18.91
CA VAL A 80 0.40 -25.44 18.87
C VAL A 80 0.07 -26.01 20.26
N ASN A 81 0.44 -25.31 21.33
CA ASN A 81 0.16 -25.69 22.71
C ASN A 81 -1.14 -25.06 23.26
N TYR A 82 -1.88 -24.29 22.47
CA TYR A 82 -3.15 -23.71 22.93
C TYR A 82 -4.21 -24.79 23.11
N LYS A 83 -5.08 -24.60 24.10
CA LYS A 83 -6.21 -25.49 24.36
C LYS A 83 -7.18 -25.48 23.18
N GLY A 84 -7.51 -26.66 22.66
CA GLY A 84 -8.36 -26.85 21.49
C GLY A 84 -7.60 -26.88 20.15
N PHE A 85 -6.29 -26.65 20.14
CA PHE A 85 -5.48 -26.61 18.92
C PHE A 85 -5.60 -27.90 18.11
N LYS A 86 -5.54 -29.07 18.75
CA LYS A 86 -5.66 -30.36 18.06
C LYS A 86 -6.93 -30.43 17.21
N ASN A 87 -8.07 -30.11 17.82
CA ASN A 87 -9.38 -30.18 17.15
C ASN A 87 -9.46 -29.19 15.98
N VAL A 88 -8.93 -27.99 16.18
CA VAL A 88 -8.86 -26.96 15.14
C VAL A 88 -8.00 -27.45 13.98
N TYR A 89 -6.79 -27.93 14.25
CA TYR A 89 -5.88 -28.44 13.23
C TYR A 89 -6.50 -29.61 12.45
N GLU A 90 -7.05 -30.62 13.12
CA GLU A 90 -7.69 -31.78 12.48
C GLU A 90 -8.85 -31.36 11.57
N THR A 91 -9.64 -30.38 12.01
CA THR A 91 -10.74 -29.80 11.21
C THR A 91 -10.21 -29.11 9.95
N LEU A 92 -9.18 -28.27 10.10
CA LEU A 92 -8.57 -27.54 8.98
C LEU A 92 -7.88 -28.50 8.00
N SER A 93 -7.12 -29.47 8.50
CA SER A 93 -6.46 -30.47 7.67
C SER A 93 -7.49 -31.30 6.88
N SER A 94 -8.58 -31.72 7.52
CA SER A 94 -9.66 -32.43 6.83
C SER A 94 -10.33 -31.58 5.74
N ARG A 95 -10.62 -30.30 6.03
CA ARG A 95 -11.29 -29.37 5.12
C ARG A 95 -10.41 -28.97 3.93
N PHE A 96 -9.17 -28.59 4.20
CA PHE A 96 -8.27 -27.99 3.21
C PHE A 96 -7.25 -28.97 2.64
N LYS A 97 -7.14 -30.18 3.19
CA LYS A 97 -6.13 -31.18 2.83
C LYS A 97 -4.72 -30.65 3.07
N PHE A 98 -4.44 -30.30 4.33
CA PHE A 98 -3.10 -29.87 4.72
C PHE A 98 -2.08 -31.00 4.50
N ASN A 99 -0.84 -30.62 4.23
CA ASN A 99 0.27 -31.56 4.16
C ASN A 99 0.69 -31.99 5.57
N ASP A 100 -0.11 -32.89 6.15
CA ASP A 100 0.11 -33.46 7.47
C ASP A 100 1.51 -34.06 7.65
N PRO A 101 2.09 -34.80 6.68
CA PRO A 101 3.47 -35.29 6.80
C PRO A 101 4.47 -34.18 7.12
N VAL A 102 4.40 -33.05 6.40
CA VAL A 102 5.29 -31.89 6.64
C VAL A 102 5.03 -31.28 8.01
N PHE A 103 3.78 -31.16 8.42
CA PHE A 103 3.40 -30.61 9.71
C PHE A 103 3.94 -31.45 10.88
N PHE A 104 3.65 -32.75 10.91
CA PHE A 104 4.03 -33.63 12.02
C PHE A 104 5.53 -33.92 12.06
N GLU A 105 6.23 -33.88 10.92
CA GLU A 105 7.70 -33.92 10.91
C GLU A 105 8.31 -32.67 11.59
N SER A 106 7.58 -31.56 11.63
CA SER A 106 8.12 -30.25 12.00
C SER A 106 7.64 -29.73 13.35
N ILE A 107 6.51 -30.20 13.85
CA ILE A 107 5.87 -29.68 15.07
C ILE A 107 6.70 -29.84 16.36
N ASN A 108 7.63 -30.80 16.37
CA ASN A 108 8.50 -31.07 17.52
C ASN A 108 9.94 -30.56 17.33
N LYS A 109 10.23 -29.86 16.22
CA LYS A 109 11.55 -29.25 15.98
C LYS A 109 11.77 -28.09 16.96
N LYS A 110 13.04 -27.84 17.29
CA LYS A 110 13.47 -26.77 18.23
C LYS A 110 14.28 -25.66 17.58
N GLU A 111 14.38 -25.70 16.26
CA GLU A 111 15.15 -24.76 15.45
C GLU A 111 14.19 -23.96 14.58
N LYS A 112 14.62 -22.75 14.18
CA LYS A 112 13.86 -21.92 13.25
C LYS A 112 13.48 -22.74 12.03
N PHE A 113 12.19 -22.78 11.76
CA PHE A 113 11.63 -23.59 10.70
C PHE A 113 10.43 -22.86 10.12
N LYS A 114 10.31 -22.92 8.80
CA LYS A 114 9.12 -22.45 8.13
C LYS A 114 8.85 -23.32 6.92
N LYS A 115 7.63 -23.83 6.81
CA LYS A 115 7.21 -24.59 5.64
C LYS A 115 5.73 -24.42 5.37
N VAL A 116 5.41 -24.22 4.10
CA VAL A 116 4.02 -24.25 3.62
C VAL A 116 3.46 -25.66 3.82
N ILE A 117 2.27 -25.74 4.41
CA ILE A 117 1.51 -26.99 4.54
C ILE A 117 0.27 -26.97 3.66
N TRP A 118 -0.18 -25.79 3.24
CA TRP A 118 -1.30 -25.64 2.32
C TRP A 118 -1.30 -24.27 1.65
N ARG A 119 -1.82 -24.21 0.42
CA ARG A 119 -2.09 -22.98 -0.32
C ARG A 119 -3.38 -23.13 -1.10
N LYS A 120 -4.18 -22.06 -1.14
CA LYS A 120 -5.38 -21.98 -1.96
C LYS A 120 -5.00 -22.12 -3.43
N GLN A 121 -5.61 -23.10 -4.10
CA GLN A 121 -5.48 -23.24 -5.55
C GLN A 121 -6.25 -22.10 -6.23
N GLN A 122 -5.59 -21.40 -7.13
CA GLN A 122 -6.15 -20.29 -7.89
C GLN A 122 -6.19 -20.66 -9.36
N SER A 123 -7.25 -20.21 -10.05
CA SER A 123 -7.25 -20.25 -11.52
C SER A 123 -6.25 -19.22 -12.06
N PRO A 124 -5.60 -19.45 -13.21
CA PRO A 124 -4.72 -18.46 -13.80
C PRO A 124 -5.42 -17.11 -13.98
N THR A 125 -4.80 -16.03 -13.48
CA THR A 125 -5.37 -14.68 -13.54
C THR A 125 -4.72 -13.81 -14.61
N TYR A 126 -3.78 -14.36 -15.37
CA TYR A 126 -3.14 -13.70 -16.49
C TYR A 126 -3.01 -14.66 -17.70
N GLN A 127 -2.88 -14.08 -18.89
CA GLN A 127 -2.55 -14.80 -20.11
C GLN A 127 -1.63 -13.92 -20.97
N ILE A 128 -0.61 -14.56 -21.57
CA ILE A 128 0.21 -13.95 -22.61
C ILE A 128 -0.49 -14.13 -23.95
N LEU A 129 -0.75 -13.03 -24.65
CA LEU A 129 -1.41 -13.01 -25.94
C LEU A 129 -0.40 -13.19 -27.08
N ALA A 130 -0.90 -13.61 -28.24
CA ALA A 130 -0.12 -13.58 -29.47
C ALA A 130 0.33 -12.13 -29.76
N THR A 131 1.56 -11.98 -30.22
CA THR A 131 2.23 -10.70 -30.48
C THR A 131 1.40 -9.78 -31.37
N GLY A 132 1.32 -8.49 -31.04
CA GLY A 132 0.81 -7.47 -31.97
C GLY A 132 0.39 -6.15 -31.33
N TYR A 133 0.17 -6.12 -30.02
CA TYR A 133 -0.23 -4.90 -29.32
C TYR A 133 1.00 -4.14 -28.79
N ASN A 134 1.06 -2.85 -29.07
CA ASN A 134 2.14 -1.93 -28.69
C ASN A 134 1.64 -0.70 -27.91
N ASP A 135 0.43 -0.79 -27.36
CA ASP A 135 -0.33 0.31 -26.74
C ASP A 135 -0.13 0.43 -25.23
N TYR A 136 0.91 -0.23 -24.67
CA TYR A 136 1.28 -0.16 -23.25
C TYR A 136 1.30 1.27 -22.72
N ALA A 137 1.85 2.20 -23.52
CA ALA A 137 2.00 3.58 -23.12
C ALA A 137 0.72 4.42 -23.27
N ASP A 138 -0.33 3.91 -23.91
CA ASP A 138 -1.52 4.70 -24.24
C ASP A 138 -2.66 4.41 -23.27
N GLY A 139 -2.82 3.15 -22.85
CA GLY A 139 -3.91 2.75 -21.97
C GLY A 139 -4.05 1.24 -21.82
N PHE A 140 -5.28 0.83 -21.57
CA PHE A 140 -5.70 -0.56 -21.51
C PHE A 140 -7.07 -0.75 -22.17
N GLU A 141 -7.37 -1.97 -22.60
CA GLU A 141 -8.65 -2.28 -23.25
C GLU A 141 -9.48 -3.24 -22.40
N ILE A 142 -10.69 -2.82 -22.08
CA ILE A 142 -11.70 -3.65 -21.44
C ILE A 142 -12.22 -4.64 -22.48
N GLN A 143 -12.06 -5.94 -22.22
CA GLN A 143 -12.52 -7.02 -23.11
C GLN A 143 -14.01 -7.34 -22.90
N SER A 144 -14.87 -6.31 -22.91
CA SER A 144 -16.33 -6.46 -22.92
C SER A 144 -16.81 -6.87 -24.33
N PRO A 145 -18.10 -7.29 -24.50
CA PRO A 145 -18.64 -7.62 -25.82
C PRO A 145 -18.46 -6.51 -26.87
N ARG A 146 -18.55 -5.25 -26.43
CA ARG A 146 -18.13 -4.07 -27.19
C ARG A 146 -16.87 -3.50 -26.55
N LYS A 147 -15.71 -3.96 -27.01
CA LYS A 147 -14.40 -3.56 -26.49
C LYS A 147 -14.28 -2.05 -26.34
N GLN A 148 -13.72 -1.62 -25.21
CA GLN A 148 -13.52 -0.22 -24.89
C GLN A 148 -12.06 0.02 -24.49
N PHE A 149 -11.38 0.91 -25.22
CA PHE A 149 -10.06 1.37 -24.84
C PHE A 149 -10.16 2.52 -23.83
N ILE A 150 -9.42 2.42 -22.73
CA ILE A 150 -9.33 3.43 -21.66
C ILE A 150 -7.93 4.00 -21.68
N ASN A 151 -7.82 5.32 -21.87
CA ASN A 151 -6.54 6.02 -21.87
C ASN A 151 -6.00 6.15 -20.44
N TRP A 152 -4.68 6.14 -20.27
CA TRP A 152 -4.08 6.40 -18.95
C TRP A 152 -4.44 7.76 -18.34
N ASN A 153 -4.87 8.73 -19.15
CA ASN A 153 -5.32 10.04 -18.70
C ASN A 153 -6.78 10.06 -18.23
N THR A 154 -7.54 8.96 -18.35
CA THR A 154 -8.92 8.87 -17.85
C THR A 154 -8.93 9.13 -16.34
N THR A 155 -9.71 10.12 -15.94
CA THR A 155 -9.81 10.59 -14.56
C THR A 155 -10.56 9.61 -13.66
N TYR A 156 -10.39 9.74 -12.35
CA TYR A 156 -11.22 8.98 -11.40
C TYR A 156 -12.71 9.26 -11.66
N SER A 157 -13.12 10.53 -11.83
CA SER A 157 -14.51 10.89 -12.11
C SER A 157 -15.09 10.32 -13.40
N GLU A 158 -14.26 10.14 -14.44
CA GLU A 158 -14.68 9.51 -15.69
C GLU A 158 -14.76 7.99 -15.54
N LEU A 159 -13.74 7.37 -14.94
CA LEU A 159 -13.70 5.91 -14.80
C LEU A 159 -14.81 5.39 -13.87
N GLU A 160 -15.13 6.13 -12.81
CA GLU A 160 -16.24 5.82 -11.89
C GLU A 160 -17.60 5.74 -12.58
N LYS A 161 -17.79 6.48 -13.68
CA LYS A 161 -19.05 6.47 -14.47
C LYS A 161 -19.12 5.33 -15.48
N SER A 162 -18.06 4.55 -15.66
CA SER A 162 -18.06 3.45 -16.61
C SER A 162 -19.01 2.33 -16.14
N GLU A 163 -19.87 1.85 -17.05
CA GLU A 163 -20.75 0.71 -16.75
C GLU A 163 -19.97 -0.60 -16.57
N HIS A 164 -18.70 -0.64 -16.94
CA HIS A 164 -17.83 -1.81 -16.86
C HIS A 164 -17.03 -1.91 -15.55
N VAL A 165 -17.23 -0.98 -14.62
CA VAL A 165 -16.58 -1.02 -13.30
C VAL A 165 -17.58 -1.32 -12.18
N PHE A 166 -17.07 -1.77 -11.05
CA PHE A 166 -17.80 -1.88 -9.79
C PHE A 166 -16.85 -1.64 -8.62
N PHE A 167 -17.42 -1.35 -7.45
CA PHE A 167 -16.67 -1.09 -6.23
C PHE A 167 -16.83 -2.20 -5.22
N GLN A 168 -15.75 -2.54 -4.53
CA GLN A 168 -15.77 -3.43 -3.38
C GLN A 168 -14.86 -2.92 -2.28
N LYS A 169 -15.06 -3.41 -1.06
CA LYS A 169 -14.18 -3.12 0.07
C LYS A 169 -13.05 -4.14 0.14
N SER A 170 -11.84 -3.67 0.37
CA SER A 170 -10.72 -4.54 0.72
C SER A 170 -10.92 -5.13 2.12
N PRO A 171 -10.18 -6.21 2.47
CA PRO A 171 -10.08 -6.69 3.84
C PRO A 171 -9.63 -5.62 4.85
N TYR A 172 -9.02 -4.53 4.39
CA TYR A 172 -8.59 -3.37 5.18
C TYR A 172 -9.54 -2.16 5.06
N ASN A 173 -10.79 -2.39 4.63
CA ASN A 173 -11.85 -1.38 4.47
C ASN A 173 -11.55 -0.26 3.45
N GLN A 174 -10.57 -0.47 2.56
CA GLN A 174 -10.27 0.46 1.48
C GLN A 174 -11.25 0.28 0.32
N SER A 175 -11.62 1.38 -0.35
CA SER A 175 -12.44 1.29 -1.57
C SER A 175 -11.56 0.86 -2.75
N ILE A 176 -11.93 -0.24 -3.39
CA ILE A 176 -11.25 -0.76 -4.58
C ILE A 176 -12.22 -0.70 -5.76
N LEU A 177 -11.76 -0.14 -6.87
CA LEU A 177 -12.41 -0.27 -8.17
C LEU A 177 -11.94 -1.56 -8.84
N LYS A 178 -12.89 -2.35 -9.36
CA LYS A 178 -12.67 -3.56 -10.14
C LYS A 178 -13.40 -3.47 -11.48
N PHE A 179 -12.96 -4.27 -12.45
CA PHE A 179 -13.56 -4.35 -13.78
C PHE A 179 -14.42 -5.61 -13.91
N LYS A 180 -15.56 -5.50 -14.59
CA LYS A 180 -16.49 -6.62 -14.85
C LYS A 180 -15.98 -7.60 -15.90
N TYR A 181 -14.99 -7.19 -16.69
CA TYR A 181 -14.42 -7.95 -17.80
C TYR A 181 -12.89 -7.96 -17.70
N PRO A 182 -12.22 -8.96 -18.31
CA PRO A 182 -10.77 -8.97 -18.39
C PRO A 182 -10.19 -7.71 -19.04
N ILE A 183 -9.00 -7.33 -18.58
CA ILE A 183 -8.30 -6.13 -19.03
C ILE A 183 -7.07 -6.53 -19.83
N ARG A 184 -6.96 -6.02 -21.07
CA ARG A 184 -5.78 -6.19 -21.91
C ARG A 184 -4.87 -4.97 -21.79
N ILE A 185 -3.59 -5.21 -21.55
CA ILE A 185 -2.53 -4.20 -21.52
C ILE A 185 -1.41 -4.70 -22.43
N GLY A 186 -1.27 -4.11 -23.62
CA GLY A 186 -0.39 -4.66 -24.65
C GLY A 186 -0.72 -6.12 -24.93
N ASN A 187 0.28 -7.00 -24.84
CA ASN A 187 0.14 -8.44 -25.06
C ASN A 187 -0.14 -9.24 -23.76
N ILE A 188 -0.65 -8.59 -22.70
CA ILE A 188 -1.02 -9.24 -21.44
C ILE A 188 -2.53 -9.09 -21.23
N LEU A 189 -3.21 -10.19 -20.93
CA LEU A 189 -4.62 -10.20 -20.51
C LEU A 189 -4.70 -10.50 -19.01
N LEU A 190 -5.48 -9.73 -18.26
CA LEU A 190 -5.58 -9.79 -16.80
C LEU A 190 -7.05 -9.97 -16.37
N ASN A 191 -7.32 -10.93 -15.50
CA ASN A 191 -8.68 -11.25 -15.05
C ASN A 191 -9.08 -10.56 -13.74
N ASP A 192 -8.12 -10.02 -12.98
CA ASP A 192 -8.38 -9.37 -11.68
C ASP A 192 -7.67 -8.01 -11.55
N PHE A 193 -7.79 -7.17 -12.57
CA PHE A 193 -7.21 -5.83 -12.57
C PHE A 193 -8.05 -4.87 -11.72
N GLY A 194 -7.41 -3.97 -10.98
CA GLY A 194 -8.12 -3.00 -10.15
C GLY A 194 -7.27 -1.81 -9.75
N SER A 195 -7.88 -0.89 -9.01
CA SER A 195 -7.25 0.33 -8.49
C SER A 195 -7.75 0.60 -7.08
N TYR A 196 -6.86 1.02 -6.18
CA TYR A 196 -7.28 1.71 -4.97
C TYR A 196 -7.96 3.02 -5.38
N PHE A 197 -9.16 3.25 -4.87
CA PHE A 197 -10.05 4.33 -5.33
C PHE A 197 -10.41 5.31 -4.21
N ASP A 198 -9.44 5.62 -3.37
CA ASP A 198 -9.53 6.47 -2.19
C ASP A 198 -8.98 7.88 -2.39
N ASN A 199 -8.54 8.24 -3.60
CA ASN A 199 -8.07 9.59 -3.87
C ASN A 199 -9.21 10.60 -3.68
N LYS A 200 -8.96 11.62 -2.83
CA LYS A 200 -9.88 12.75 -2.59
C LYS A 200 -10.08 13.58 -3.87
N ARG A 201 -9.02 13.71 -4.66
CA ARG A 201 -9.05 14.40 -5.96
C ARG A 201 -9.57 13.44 -7.03
N LYS A 202 -10.66 13.82 -7.72
CA LYS A 202 -11.30 12.97 -8.74
C LYS A 202 -11.14 13.46 -10.18
N ASP A 203 -10.74 14.71 -10.38
CA ASP A 203 -10.44 15.37 -11.66
C ASP A 203 -9.03 15.05 -12.22
N VAL A 204 -8.28 14.19 -11.56
CA VAL A 204 -6.97 13.69 -12.01
C VAL A 204 -7.11 12.29 -12.59
N ALA A 205 -6.21 11.90 -13.49
CA ALA A 205 -6.06 10.53 -13.96
C ALA A 205 -5.93 9.53 -12.80
N VAL A 206 -6.41 8.30 -13.00
CA VAL A 206 -6.21 7.22 -12.03
C VAL A 206 -4.71 6.92 -11.92
N LEU A 207 -4.19 6.99 -10.68
CA LEU A 207 -2.75 7.03 -10.45
C LEU A 207 -2.10 5.65 -10.30
N ASN A 208 -2.84 4.66 -9.80
CA ASN A 208 -2.28 3.37 -9.46
C ASN A 208 -3.25 2.25 -9.81
N PHE A 209 -2.77 1.26 -10.54
CA PHE A 209 -3.47 0.01 -10.77
C PHE A 209 -2.64 -1.17 -10.28
N TYR A 210 -3.30 -2.26 -9.95
CA TYR A 210 -2.64 -3.47 -9.49
C TYR A 210 -3.44 -4.73 -9.82
N THR A 211 -2.74 -5.85 -9.82
CA THR A 211 -3.33 -7.20 -9.83
C THR A 211 -2.33 -8.22 -9.29
N HIS A 212 -2.83 -9.40 -8.93
CA HIS A 212 -2.02 -10.56 -8.61
C HIS A 212 -2.12 -11.57 -9.74
N CYS A 213 -0.99 -11.87 -10.38
CA CYS A 213 -0.88 -12.81 -11.48
C CYS A 213 -0.54 -14.20 -10.94
N PHE A 214 -1.53 -15.10 -10.91
CA PHE A 214 -1.37 -16.51 -10.58
C PHE A 214 -1.18 -17.30 -11.87
N ASP A 215 -0.20 -18.21 -11.87
CA ASP A 215 -0.19 -19.33 -12.81
C ASP A 215 -1.06 -20.47 -12.24
N ASN A 216 -1.12 -21.59 -12.95
CA ASN A 216 -1.93 -22.75 -12.53
C ASN A 216 -1.34 -23.53 -11.34
N GLN A 217 -0.09 -23.28 -10.95
CA GLN A 217 0.60 -23.99 -9.86
C GLN A 217 0.94 -23.10 -8.66
N GLY A 218 0.65 -21.79 -8.74
CA GLY A 218 1.04 -20.80 -7.75
C GLY A 218 2.56 -20.62 -7.65
N THR A 219 3.26 -20.50 -8.77
CA THR A 219 4.74 -20.43 -8.86
C THR A 219 5.24 -19.14 -9.51
N ASP A 220 6.56 -18.97 -9.51
CA ASP A 220 7.25 -17.85 -10.16
C ASP A 220 7.26 -17.93 -11.68
N ARG A 221 6.59 -18.93 -12.29
CA ARG A 221 6.32 -18.93 -13.73
C ARG A 221 5.59 -17.67 -14.17
N SER A 222 4.63 -17.20 -13.38
CA SER A 222 3.95 -15.92 -13.61
C SER A 222 4.92 -14.75 -13.76
N TYR A 223 5.99 -14.72 -12.97
CA TYR A 223 6.99 -13.69 -13.02
C TYR A 223 7.83 -13.80 -14.29
N ASN A 224 8.27 -15.02 -14.63
CA ASN A 224 9.10 -15.27 -15.80
C ASN A 224 8.36 -14.97 -17.11
N ASP A 225 7.11 -15.44 -17.25
CA ASP A 225 6.26 -15.18 -18.41
C ASP A 225 6.03 -13.66 -18.61
N LEU A 226 5.75 -12.92 -17.52
CA LEU A 226 5.60 -11.46 -17.55
C LEU A 226 6.92 -10.73 -17.85
N LYS A 227 8.04 -11.18 -17.29
CA LYS A 227 9.36 -10.60 -17.53
C LYS A 227 9.74 -10.71 -19.00
N GLU A 228 9.57 -11.89 -19.60
CA GLU A 228 9.91 -12.14 -21.00
C GLU A 228 9.07 -11.27 -21.95
N ILE A 229 7.74 -11.25 -21.74
CA ILE A 229 6.83 -10.48 -22.61
C ILE A 229 7.12 -8.97 -22.52
N LEU A 230 7.33 -8.44 -21.31
CA LEU A 230 7.56 -7.01 -21.07
C LEU A 230 8.92 -6.56 -21.60
N LYS A 231 9.97 -7.38 -21.43
CA LYS A 231 11.29 -7.08 -22.00
C LYS A 231 11.25 -7.01 -23.53
N ARG A 232 10.55 -7.97 -24.15
CA ARG A 232 10.39 -8.01 -25.61
C ARG A 232 9.61 -6.81 -26.12
N ASP A 233 8.45 -6.53 -25.52
CA ASP A 233 7.50 -5.56 -26.09
C ASP A 233 7.90 -4.11 -25.85
N LEU A 234 8.57 -3.83 -24.73
CA LEU A 234 9.00 -2.46 -24.40
C LEU A 234 10.38 -2.13 -24.98
N ASN A 235 11.07 -3.12 -25.58
CA ASN A 235 12.40 -2.98 -26.18
C ASN A 235 13.38 -2.19 -25.28
N LEU A 236 13.30 -2.41 -23.97
CA LEU A 236 14.10 -1.70 -22.98
C LEU A 236 15.44 -2.39 -22.87
N ASP A 237 16.32 -2.12 -23.84
CA ASP A 237 17.73 -2.46 -23.79
C ASP A 237 18.33 -1.90 -22.47
N ASN A 238 18.59 -2.80 -21.52
CA ASN A 238 19.36 -2.58 -20.29
C ASN A 238 18.92 -1.45 -19.33
N LYS A 239 17.70 -0.90 -19.44
CA LYS A 239 17.13 0.05 -18.45
C LYS A 239 16.13 -0.61 -17.49
N ASN A 240 16.31 -1.90 -17.21
CA ASN A 240 15.57 -2.58 -16.15
C ASN A 240 16.19 -2.17 -14.81
N TYR A 241 15.41 -1.49 -13.97
CA TYR A 241 15.78 -1.29 -12.57
C TYR A 241 15.10 -2.39 -11.77
N GLY A 242 15.87 -3.14 -11.00
CA GLY A 242 15.36 -4.29 -10.28
C GLY A 242 16.46 -5.12 -9.64
N TYR A 243 16.05 -6.15 -8.92
CA TYR A 243 16.94 -7.14 -8.35
C TYR A 243 16.27 -8.51 -8.38
N GLU A 244 17.07 -9.54 -8.57
CA GLU A 244 16.64 -10.93 -8.52
C GLU A 244 17.48 -11.62 -7.45
N ARG A 245 16.94 -11.67 -6.23
CA ARG A 245 17.54 -12.32 -5.07
C ARG A 245 16.78 -13.63 -4.78
N ASP A 246 17.38 -14.47 -3.97
CA ASP A 246 16.78 -15.76 -3.57
C ASP A 246 15.48 -15.59 -2.77
N ASP A 247 15.34 -14.47 -2.05
CA ASP A 247 14.14 -14.12 -1.27
C ASP A 247 13.07 -13.40 -2.10
N GLN A 248 13.46 -12.67 -3.14
CA GLN A 248 12.55 -11.84 -3.94
C GLN A 248 13.12 -11.47 -5.31
N LYS A 249 12.25 -11.51 -6.32
CA LYS A 249 12.53 -10.97 -7.66
C LYS A 249 11.64 -9.77 -7.93
N ASN A 250 12.23 -8.67 -8.41
CA ASN A 250 11.53 -7.45 -8.73
C ASN A 250 12.13 -6.77 -9.96
N ILE A 251 11.29 -6.36 -10.91
CA ILE A 251 11.71 -5.56 -12.08
C ILE A 251 10.71 -4.42 -12.31
N HIS A 252 11.24 -3.25 -12.67
CA HIS A 252 10.51 -2.07 -13.11
C HIS A 252 10.72 -1.78 -14.60
N PHE A 253 9.64 -1.38 -15.27
CA PHE A 253 9.58 -1.00 -16.67
C PHE A 253 8.96 0.40 -16.79
N GLY A 254 9.78 1.38 -17.16
CA GLY A 254 9.34 2.77 -17.36
C GLY A 254 9.11 3.11 -18.83
N PHE A 255 7.95 3.68 -19.17
CA PHE A 255 7.62 4.09 -20.54
C PHE A 255 6.64 5.27 -20.55
N LYS A 256 6.99 6.37 -21.24
CA LYS A 256 6.17 7.60 -21.41
C LYS A 256 5.43 8.07 -20.13
N GLY A 257 6.15 8.12 -19.01
CA GLY A 257 5.59 8.54 -17.71
C GLY A 257 4.69 7.51 -17.02
N ILE A 258 4.63 6.28 -17.52
CA ILE A 258 4.04 5.12 -16.84
C ILE A 258 5.18 4.26 -16.29
N ASN A 259 4.98 3.72 -15.09
CA ASN A 259 5.91 2.78 -14.47
C ASN A 259 5.15 1.50 -14.13
N LEU A 260 5.49 0.41 -14.81
CA LEU A 260 4.96 -0.92 -14.52
C LEU A 260 6.00 -1.68 -13.70
N SER A 261 5.60 -2.35 -12.63
CA SER A 261 6.49 -3.22 -11.86
C SER A 261 5.91 -4.60 -11.66
N ILE A 262 6.77 -5.61 -11.68
CA ILE A 262 6.45 -7.00 -11.35
C ILE A 262 7.32 -7.44 -10.17
N CYS A 263 6.71 -8.12 -9.20
CA CYS A 263 7.39 -8.60 -8.00
C CYS A 263 6.90 -10.00 -7.63
N TYR A 264 7.82 -10.93 -7.41
CA TYR A 264 7.54 -12.25 -6.86
C TYR A 264 8.35 -12.44 -5.58
N THR A 265 7.68 -12.89 -4.52
CA THR A 265 8.28 -13.09 -3.20
C THR A 265 8.36 -14.57 -2.88
N TYR A 266 9.55 -15.02 -2.46
CA TYR A 266 9.81 -16.39 -2.02
C TYR A 266 9.72 -16.50 -0.50
N ASP A 267 9.79 -17.74 0.00
CA ASP A 267 9.90 -17.95 1.43
C ASP A 267 11.31 -17.55 1.91
N SER A 268 11.37 -16.61 2.85
CA SER A 268 12.60 -16.18 3.55
C SER A 268 12.34 -15.97 5.03
N ASP A 269 13.31 -15.61 5.86
CA ASP A 269 13.03 -15.36 7.30
C ASP A 269 11.93 -14.32 7.55
N TRP A 270 11.73 -13.38 6.62
CA TRP A 270 10.83 -12.23 6.78
C TRP A 270 9.59 -12.26 5.88
N GLN A 271 9.55 -13.16 4.89
CA GLN A 271 8.54 -13.13 3.83
C GLN A 271 7.93 -14.51 3.57
N PHE A 272 6.65 -14.52 3.21
CA PHE A 272 5.93 -15.73 2.82
C PHE A 272 5.71 -15.75 1.31
N ASN A 273 5.87 -16.93 0.70
CA ASN A 273 5.54 -17.13 -0.69
C ASN A 273 4.00 -17.18 -0.86
N GLY A 274 3.45 -16.14 -1.50
CA GLY A 274 2.02 -16.05 -1.80
C GLY A 274 1.60 -16.83 -3.05
N GLY A 275 2.55 -17.27 -3.88
CA GLY A 275 2.27 -18.01 -5.11
C GLY A 275 1.77 -17.18 -6.28
N TYR A 276 2.06 -15.89 -6.29
CA TYR A 276 1.68 -14.99 -7.38
C TYR A 276 2.77 -13.95 -7.63
N THR A 277 2.74 -13.38 -8.83
CA THR A 277 3.47 -12.15 -9.14
C THR A 277 2.56 -10.95 -8.93
N SER A 278 2.96 -10.02 -8.08
CA SER A 278 2.32 -8.71 -8.00
C SER A 278 2.68 -7.91 -9.24
N LEU A 279 1.68 -7.48 -10.00
CA LEU A 279 1.85 -6.51 -11.08
C LEU A 279 1.21 -5.19 -10.63
N SER A 280 1.98 -4.10 -10.69
CA SER A 280 1.48 -2.75 -10.42
C SER A 280 1.82 -1.80 -11.56
N ILE A 281 0.94 -0.83 -11.80
CA ILE A 281 1.11 0.22 -12.80
C ILE A 281 0.88 1.55 -12.11
N GLU A 282 1.89 2.41 -12.15
CA GLU A 282 1.85 3.75 -11.61
C GLU A 282 1.88 4.78 -12.75
N ASN A 283 0.90 5.67 -12.77
CA ASN A 283 0.85 6.80 -13.68
C ASN A 283 1.62 7.99 -13.10
N ARG A 284 2.88 8.13 -13.51
CA ARG A 284 3.79 9.20 -13.07
C ARG A 284 3.72 10.47 -13.91
N ARG A 285 2.86 10.53 -14.95
CA ARG A 285 2.74 11.70 -15.83
C ARG A 285 2.43 12.99 -15.05
N GLY A 286 2.95 14.11 -15.54
CA GLY A 286 2.58 15.44 -15.05
C GLY A 286 1.22 15.87 -15.60
N TYR A 287 0.50 16.67 -14.81
CA TYR A 287 -0.80 17.26 -15.13
C TYR A 287 -0.76 18.76 -14.80
N PRO A 288 0.07 19.54 -15.51
CA PRO A 288 0.36 20.94 -15.17
C PRO A 288 -0.88 21.84 -15.21
N GLU A 289 -1.89 21.50 -16.02
CA GLU A 289 -3.17 22.18 -16.05
C GLU A 289 -3.90 22.15 -14.70
N LEU A 290 -3.73 21.08 -13.91
CA LEU A 290 -4.33 20.96 -12.58
C LEU A 290 -3.72 21.90 -11.55
N LEU A 291 -2.50 22.38 -11.81
CA LEU A 291 -1.75 23.31 -10.97
C LEU A 291 -2.14 24.76 -11.21
N MET A 292 -2.88 25.08 -12.27
CA MET A 292 -3.24 26.47 -12.58
C MET A 292 -4.42 26.94 -11.73
N ASP A 293 -4.38 28.21 -11.33
CA ASP A 293 -5.51 28.96 -10.73
C ASP A 293 -5.65 30.30 -11.46
N ILE A 294 -6.04 30.22 -12.74
CA ILE A 294 -6.03 31.35 -13.67
C ILE A 294 -6.89 32.51 -13.15
N ASP A 295 -8.05 32.19 -12.57
CA ASP A 295 -8.99 33.20 -12.11
C ASP A 295 -8.43 33.98 -10.93
N TYR A 296 -7.78 33.32 -9.97
CA TYR A 296 -7.11 34.03 -8.90
C TYR A 296 -5.85 34.77 -9.38
N GLU A 297 -5.02 34.13 -10.20
CA GLU A 297 -3.75 34.70 -10.66
C GLU A 297 -3.94 36.04 -11.41
N LYS A 298 -5.06 36.23 -12.12
CA LYS A 298 -5.40 37.48 -12.83
C LYS A 298 -5.68 38.67 -11.90
N HIS A 299 -6.27 38.41 -10.75
CA HIS A 299 -6.74 39.44 -9.81
C HIS A 299 -5.89 39.53 -8.54
N LEU A 300 -4.88 38.68 -8.41
CA LEU A 300 -3.96 38.62 -7.28
C LEU A 300 -3.37 39.98 -6.94
N ILE A 301 -3.56 40.41 -5.68
CA ILE A 301 -2.97 41.61 -5.11
C ILE A 301 -2.16 41.21 -3.86
N ILE A 302 -0.93 41.71 -3.78
CA ILE A 302 -0.06 41.49 -2.62
C ILE A 302 -0.21 42.72 -1.73
N SER A 303 -1.07 42.64 -0.71
CA SER A 303 -1.26 43.73 0.25
C SER A 303 -0.12 43.77 1.26
N GLU A 304 0.23 42.60 1.80
CA GLU A 304 1.29 42.42 2.79
C GLU A 304 1.95 41.05 2.60
N ALA A 305 3.20 40.88 3.04
CA ALA A 305 3.90 39.60 2.96
C ALA A 305 4.93 39.40 4.07
N LEU A 306 5.18 38.14 4.40
CA LEU A 306 6.26 37.67 5.27
C LEU A 306 7.12 36.67 4.49
N VAL A 307 8.42 36.94 4.42
CA VAL A 307 9.41 36.09 3.75
C VAL A 307 10.23 35.36 4.81
N PHE A 308 10.45 34.07 4.62
CA PHE A 308 11.30 33.28 5.52
C PHE A 308 12.78 33.42 5.14
N ASP A 309 13.64 33.51 6.16
CA ASP A 309 15.10 33.65 6.02
C ASP A 309 15.79 32.36 5.52
N LYS A 310 15.14 31.20 5.73
CA LYS A 310 15.64 29.88 5.34
C LYS A 310 14.67 29.20 4.39
N LYS A 311 15.19 28.20 3.65
CA LYS A 311 14.39 27.38 2.73
C LYS A 311 13.34 26.59 3.50
N VAL A 312 12.08 26.98 3.41
CA VAL A 312 10.94 26.21 3.94
C VAL A 312 10.39 25.31 2.84
N ARG A 313 9.85 24.13 3.14
CA ARG A 313 9.22 23.27 2.12
C ARG A 313 7.70 23.36 2.21
N THR A 314 7.02 23.34 1.07
CA THR A 314 5.55 23.21 1.00
C THR A 314 5.16 21.85 0.42
N PRO A 315 3.98 21.29 0.73
CA PRO A 315 3.50 20.07 0.10
C PRO A 315 3.50 20.15 -1.42
N THR A 316 3.85 19.03 -2.07
CA THR A 316 3.99 18.95 -3.54
C THR A 316 3.03 17.95 -4.21
N ASP A 317 2.27 17.18 -3.43
CA ASP A 317 1.39 16.11 -3.95
C ASP A 317 0.04 16.65 -4.49
N TYR A 318 0.11 17.49 -5.51
CA TYR A 318 -1.05 18.13 -6.14
C TYR A 318 -2.01 17.14 -6.81
N LYS A 319 -1.54 15.93 -7.11
CA LYS A 319 -2.36 14.85 -7.67
C LYS A 319 -3.30 14.26 -6.61
N ARG A 320 -3.01 14.44 -5.32
CA ARG A 320 -3.90 14.06 -4.21
C ARG A 320 -4.57 15.24 -3.52
N HIS A 321 -3.99 16.44 -3.62
CA HIS A 321 -4.47 17.64 -2.95
C HIS A 321 -4.81 18.76 -3.92
N VAL A 322 -6.11 19.04 -4.07
CA VAL A 322 -6.64 20.06 -5.00
C VAL A 322 -6.15 21.49 -4.71
N ARG A 323 -5.75 21.77 -3.46
CA ARG A 323 -5.28 23.09 -3.03
C ARG A 323 -3.84 23.39 -3.41
N ILE A 324 -3.05 22.37 -3.75
CA ILE A 324 -1.68 22.56 -4.21
C ILE A 324 -1.75 23.01 -5.67
N LYS A 325 -1.29 24.22 -5.90
CA LYS A 325 -1.24 24.91 -7.18
C LYS A 325 0.20 25.30 -7.48
N ARG A 326 0.46 25.76 -8.70
CA ARG A 326 1.73 26.38 -9.01
C ARG A 326 1.86 27.71 -8.26
N ARG A 327 3.09 28.13 -8.00
CA ARG A 327 3.38 29.48 -7.51
C ARG A 327 2.91 30.51 -8.54
N PRO A 328 2.04 31.47 -8.17
CA PRO A 328 1.62 32.52 -9.08
C PRO A 328 2.82 33.29 -9.66
N LYS A 329 2.75 33.67 -10.94
CA LYS A 329 3.85 34.38 -11.60
C LYS A 329 4.23 35.68 -10.88
N LYS A 330 3.23 36.47 -10.47
CA LYS A 330 3.42 37.72 -9.71
C LYS A 330 4.17 37.51 -8.38
N ILE A 331 3.93 36.37 -7.70
CA ILE A 331 4.65 36.01 -6.46
C ILE A 331 6.11 35.66 -6.75
N SER A 332 6.38 35.02 -7.90
CA SER A 332 7.75 34.76 -8.36
C SER A 332 8.48 36.04 -8.79
N GLU A 333 7.78 36.98 -9.44
CA GLU A 333 8.36 38.26 -9.87
C GLU A 333 8.75 39.15 -8.67
N VAL A 334 7.98 39.14 -7.57
CA VAL A 334 8.24 39.98 -6.39
C VAL A 334 9.21 39.32 -5.40
N PHE A 335 9.09 38.00 -5.18
CA PHE A 335 9.82 37.31 -4.11
C PHE A 335 10.81 36.24 -4.60
N ASN A 336 11.02 36.14 -5.92
CA ASN A 336 11.85 35.11 -6.55
C ASN A 336 11.49 33.70 -6.03
N GLU A 337 12.49 32.89 -5.66
CA GLU A 337 12.32 31.54 -5.10
C GLU A 337 12.08 31.51 -3.58
N SER A 338 12.04 32.68 -2.92
CA SER A 338 11.90 32.74 -1.46
C SER A 338 10.55 32.20 -1.01
N ALA A 339 10.56 31.47 0.10
CA ALA A 339 9.34 31.01 0.75
C ALA A 339 8.61 32.23 1.37
N VAL A 340 7.32 32.34 1.09
CA VAL A 340 6.54 33.55 1.42
C VAL A 340 5.12 33.20 1.84
N ILE A 341 4.64 33.93 2.84
CA ILE A 341 3.21 34.10 3.15
C ILE A 341 2.81 35.46 2.61
N TRP A 342 1.75 35.55 1.81
CA TRP A 342 1.20 36.83 1.37
C TRP A 342 -0.27 36.94 1.76
N VAL A 343 -0.70 38.17 2.03
CA VAL A 343 -2.09 38.52 2.27
C VAL A 343 -2.58 39.35 1.10
N ASP A 344 -3.73 38.96 0.58
CA ASP A 344 -4.48 39.62 -0.47
C ASP A 344 -5.79 40.11 0.15
N ARG A 345 -5.78 41.36 0.66
CA ARG A 345 -6.95 41.94 1.36
C ARG A 345 -8.12 42.16 0.41
N GLU A 346 -7.84 42.56 -0.83
CA GLU A 346 -8.84 42.86 -1.85
C GLU A 346 -9.62 41.62 -2.29
N ASN A 347 -8.94 40.48 -2.42
CA ASN A 347 -9.58 39.21 -2.78
C ASN A 347 -9.89 38.32 -1.56
N GLU A 348 -9.72 38.84 -0.34
CA GLU A 348 -9.92 38.14 0.93
C GLU A 348 -9.21 36.76 0.99
N LYS A 349 -7.93 36.73 0.61
CA LYS A 349 -7.14 35.49 0.55
C LYS A 349 -5.80 35.60 1.27
N ILE A 350 -5.31 34.46 1.76
CA ILE A 350 -3.96 34.29 2.27
C ILE A 350 -3.31 33.17 1.46
N GLY A 351 -2.13 33.46 0.92
CA GLY A 351 -1.38 32.49 0.15
C GLY A 351 -0.04 32.16 0.78
N PHE A 352 0.42 30.96 0.45
CA PHE A 352 1.64 30.37 0.98
C PHE A 352 2.37 29.73 -0.17
N SER A 353 3.65 30.02 -0.34
CA SER A 353 4.41 29.39 -1.42
C SER A 353 5.86 29.15 -1.04
N SER A 354 6.41 28.10 -1.64
CA SER A 354 7.83 27.80 -1.62
C SER A 354 8.19 27.02 -2.88
N ASN A 355 9.34 27.35 -3.47
CA ASN A 355 9.75 26.83 -4.78
C ASN A 355 8.64 27.05 -5.82
N GLU A 356 8.24 26.01 -6.55
CA GLU A 356 7.27 26.07 -7.64
C GLU A 356 5.81 25.88 -7.21
N PHE A 357 5.53 25.62 -5.94
CA PHE A 357 4.18 25.32 -5.45
C PHE A 357 3.63 26.39 -4.51
N ALA A 358 2.31 26.50 -4.50
CA ALA A 358 1.57 27.37 -3.62
C ALA A 358 0.28 26.72 -3.14
N GLN A 359 -0.21 27.21 -2.00
CA GLN A 359 -1.56 26.97 -1.52
C GLN A 359 -2.19 28.32 -1.21
N VAL A 360 -3.47 28.48 -1.54
CA VAL A 360 -4.22 29.72 -1.32
C VAL A 360 -5.53 29.39 -0.64
N PHE A 361 -5.84 30.16 0.39
CA PHE A 361 -7.01 29.98 1.24
C PHE A 361 -7.79 31.28 1.34
N ARG A 362 -9.10 31.20 1.49
CA ARG A 362 -9.90 32.38 1.86
C ARG A 362 -9.57 32.77 3.29
N THR A 363 -9.48 34.07 3.58
CA THR A 363 -9.19 34.54 4.93
C THR A 363 -10.29 34.12 5.92
N ASN A 364 -11.54 34.04 5.47
CA ASN A 364 -12.67 33.65 6.30
C ASN A 364 -12.78 32.14 6.55
N GLU A 365 -12.12 31.26 5.79
CA GLU A 365 -12.12 29.81 6.06
C GLU A 365 -11.07 29.40 7.10
N ILE A 366 -10.06 30.25 7.33
CA ILE A 366 -9.00 30.03 8.32
C ILE A 366 -9.51 30.47 9.70
N GLU A 367 -9.56 29.55 10.64
CA GLU A 367 -9.85 29.83 12.04
C GLU A 367 -8.60 30.33 12.75
N SER A 368 -7.52 29.55 12.65
CA SER A 368 -6.24 29.80 13.29
C SER A 368 -5.10 29.08 12.55
N PHE A 369 -3.88 29.36 12.97
CA PHE A 369 -2.68 28.62 12.59
C PHE A 369 -2.22 27.74 13.75
N CYS A 370 -1.58 26.63 13.43
CA CYS A 370 -0.99 25.72 14.40
C CYS A 370 0.48 25.45 14.04
N VAL A 371 1.37 25.50 15.03
CA VAL A 371 2.72 24.96 14.92
C VAL A 371 2.77 23.61 15.64
N GLN A 372 3.07 22.56 14.88
CA GLN A 372 3.33 21.22 15.41
C GLN A 372 4.83 20.95 15.37
N ASN A 373 5.46 20.92 16.55
CA ASN A 373 6.84 20.51 16.69
C ASN A 373 6.93 18.99 16.89
N VAL A 374 7.85 18.36 16.16
CA VAL A 374 8.22 16.95 16.27
C VAL A 374 9.64 16.89 16.79
N LEU A 375 9.78 16.45 18.04
CA LEU A 375 11.06 16.39 18.73
C LEU A 375 11.93 15.29 18.12
N PRO A 376 13.23 15.53 17.95
CA PRO A 376 14.15 14.51 17.48
C PRO A 376 14.16 13.31 18.45
N ALA A 377 14.21 12.11 17.88
CA ALA A 377 14.44 10.86 18.60
C ALA A 377 15.32 9.94 17.74
N LYS A 378 14.74 9.12 16.86
CA LYS A 378 15.53 8.35 15.86
C LYS A 378 15.81 9.14 14.59
N GLY A 379 14.91 10.06 14.23
CA GLY A 379 15.10 11.00 13.13
C GLY A 379 15.49 12.40 13.60
N SER A 380 15.66 13.31 12.64
CA SER A 380 16.06 14.70 12.89
C SER A 380 14.98 15.53 13.58
N GLY A 381 13.77 14.99 13.77
CA GLY A 381 12.60 15.78 14.12
C GLY A 381 12.18 16.74 13.01
N GLY A 382 11.22 17.61 13.30
CA GLY A 382 10.66 18.56 12.35
C GLY A 382 9.69 19.54 12.99
N ALA A 383 9.22 20.48 12.21
CA ALA A 383 8.15 21.41 12.56
C ALA A 383 7.23 21.55 11.36
N TYR A 384 5.93 21.64 11.62
CA TYR A 384 4.90 21.90 10.63
C TYR A 384 4.15 23.18 10.99
N LEU A 385 4.02 24.09 10.02
CA LEU A 385 3.03 25.17 10.10
C LEU A 385 1.77 24.71 9.38
N GLU A 386 0.66 24.75 10.10
CA GLU A 386 -0.62 24.21 9.64
C GLU A 386 -1.74 25.26 9.75
N ILE A 387 -2.73 25.15 8.87
CA ILE A 387 -4.01 25.87 8.99
C ILE A 387 -5.02 25.00 9.71
N VAL A 388 -5.72 25.58 10.68
CA VAL A 388 -6.98 25.08 11.22
C VAL A 388 -8.12 25.78 10.49
N LEU A 389 -8.96 25.02 9.78
CA LEU A 389 -10.14 25.57 9.12
C LEU A 389 -11.33 25.59 10.09
N ASN A 390 -12.26 26.54 9.92
CA ASN A 390 -13.47 26.69 10.77
C ASN A 390 -14.36 25.43 10.84
N ASN A 391 -14.18 24.47 9.93
CA ASN A 391 -14.94 23.22 9.93
C ASN A 391 -14.36 22.17 10.87
N GLY A 392 -13.23 22.45 11.55
CA GLY A 392 -12.69 21.71 12.69
C GLY A 392 -12.26 20.26 12.42
N LYS A 393 -12.30 19.79 11.17
CA LYS A 393 -12.10 18.36 10.89
C LYS A 393 -10.64 17.95 10.83
N HIS A 394 -9.76 18.79 10.27
CA HIS A 394 -8.34 18.46 10.08
C HIS A 394 -7.48 19.73 9.97
N ASN A 395 -6.23 19.62 10.44
CA ASN A 395 -5.18 20.59 10.16
C ASN A 395 -4.62 20.36 8.75
N TYR A 396 -4.25 21.45 8.07
CA TYR A 396 -3.64 21.42 6.74
C TYR A 396 -2.21 21.92 6.82
N ALA A 397 -1.24 21.01 6.64
CA ALA A 397 0.16 21.41 6.56
C ALA A 397 0.38 22.33 5.35
N ILE A 398 0.94 23.50 5.63
CA ILE A 398 1.32 24.50 4.63
C ILE A 398 2.82 24.40 4.36
N PHE A 399 3.58 24.29 5.44
CA PHE A 399 5.02 24.33 5.43
C PHE A 399 5.62 23.33 6.41
N ASN A 400 6.79 22.81 6.08
CA ASN A 400 7.62 22.02 6.99
C ASN A 400 9.08 22.51 7.00
N GLN A 401 9.72 22.37 8.16
CA GLN A 401 11.13 22.65 8.40
C GLN A 401 11.63 21.87 9.64
N ALA A 402 12.86 22.13 10.09
CA ALA A 402 13.42 21.61 11.33
C ALA A 402 12.60 22.03 12.56
N CYS A 403 12.68 21.23 13.62
CA CYS A 403 12.03 21.47 14.89
C CYS A 403 12.26 22.91 15.38
N SER A 404 11.20 23.54 15.90
CA SER A 404 11.17 24.90 16.44
C SER A 404 11.48 26.02 15.45
N PHE A 405 11.58 25.74 14.15
CA PHE A 405 11.86 26.79 13.16
C PHE A 405 10.77 27.88 13.10
N PHE A 406 9.49 27.48 13.18
CA PHE A 406 8.38 28.43 13.07
C PHE A 406 8.11 29.24 14.34
N ASP A 407 8.68 28.83 15.48
CA ASP A 407 8.49 29.49 16.78
C ASP A 407 8.93 30.97 16.70
N ALA A 408 10.03 31.25 16.01
CA ALA A 408 10.56 32.62 15.80
C ALA A 408 9.69 33.50 14.87
N TYR A 409 8.74 32.90 14.16
CA TYR A 409 7.86 33.58 13.22
C TYR A 409 6.44 33.75 13.74
N ALA A 410 6.12 33.21 14.92
CA ALA A 410 4.76 33.17 15.47
C ALA A 410 4.06 34.55 15.47
N GLU A 411 4.65 35.54 16.14
CA GLU A 411 4.08 36.88 16.25
C GLU A 411 3.95 37.58 14.88
N GLN A 412 4.91 37.35 13.97
CA GLN A 412 4.91 37.95 12.63
C GLN A 412 3.77 37.36 11.79
N ILE A 413 3.52 36.05 11.91
CA ILE A 413 2.40 35.37 11.25
C ILE A 413 1.08 35.87 11.81
N GLU A 414 0.93 35.99 13.13
CA GLU A 414 -0.31 36.51 13.75
C GLU A 414 -0.60 37.95 13.29
N LYS A 415 0.42 38.81 13.32
CA LYS A 415 0.30 40.22 12.90
C LYS A 415 -0.06 40.33 11.42
N LEU A 416 0.62 39.59 10.55
CA LEU A 416 0.37 39.61 9.10
C LEU A 416 -1.05 39.14 8.78
N THR A 417 -1.43 37.97 9.33
CA THR A 417 -2.66 37.28 8.94
C THR A 417 -3.89 37.79 9.68
N GLY A 418 -3.71 38.42 10.85
CA GLY A 418 -4.80 38.77 11.77
C GLY A 418 -5.47 37.55 12.40
N LYS A 419 -4.82 36.38 12.35
CA LYS A 419 -5.32 35.11 12.90
C LYS A 419 -4.44 34.67 14.04
N LYS A 420 -5.05 34.03 15.04
CA LYS A 420 -4.31 33.44 16.15
C LYS A 420 -3.42 32.30 15.66
N LEU A 421 -2.23 32.17 16.24
CA LEU A 421 -1.33 31.04 16.08
C LEU A 421 -1.20 30.32 17.43
N VAL A 422 -1.36 29.00 17.41
CA VAL A 422 -1.22 28.15 18.60
C VAL A 422 -0.11 27.12 18.41
N PHE A 423 0.41 26.60 19.52
CA PHE A 423 1.35 25.49 19.53
C PHE A 423 0.61 24.22 19.97
N ALA A 424 0.70 23.17 19.17
CA ALA A 424 0.23 21.85 19.57
C ALA A 424 1.24 21.18 20.52
N GLU A 425 0.77 20.17 21.25
CA GLU A 425 1.66 19.36 22.09
C GLU A 425 2.72 18.67 21.22
N ALA A 426 3.99 18.83 21.61
CA ALA A 426 5.09 18.25 20.87
C ALA A 426 5.13 16.73 21.07
N TYR A 427 5.48 15.97 20.03
CA TYR A 427 5.68 14.53 20.12
C TYR A 427 7.02 14.11 19.52
N HIS A 428 7.51 12.93 19.89
CA HIS A 428 8.81 12.43 19.42
C HIS A 428 8.70 11.69 18.08
N ASP A 429 9.74 11.83 17.26
CA ASP A 429 9.92 11.10 16.00
C ASP A 429 10.25 9.61 16.26
N CYS A 430 9.21 8.77 16.37
CA CYS A 430 9.27 7.36 16.84
C CYS A 430 10.02 6.37 15.92
#